data_AF-A0A7S0QDS0-F1
#
_entry.id   AF-A0A7S0QDS0-F1
#
_cell.length_a   1.000
_cell.length_b   1.000
_cell.length_c   1.000
_cell.angle_alpha   90.00
_cell.angle_beta   90.00
_cell.angle_gamma   90.00
#
_symmetry.space_group_name_H-M   'P 1'
#
loop_
_entity.id
_entity.type
_entity.pdbx_description
1 polymer ?
#
loop_
_entity_poly.entity_id
_entity_poly.type
_entity_poly.pdbx_seq_one_letter_code
_entity_poly.pdbx_strand_id
1 'polypeptide(L)'
;TGGGKGGRAERKRWVVVRFKGDEDKPTAVRRQIDFYFSDSNLPTDRFLKEEIARNAEGYVAIDVIARFNRMRLLNATVADIAAAARTVPGLQVSDNGLLVRRVTPVPDAEETMARSVYLKPVRLSDFGACSESVTAALRPHGLRVAAVRVARFRGPQPADGGEVLEGAVFVELETPEDAAKCIKLPLEVDGRRVVVCMKRDWRQLERLEHRDRERENKARTGGED
;
A
#
# COMPACT_ATOMS: atom_id res chain seq x y z
N THR A 1 42.84 -28.43 -1.06
CA THR A 1 42.31 -27.50 -0.03
C THR A 1 41.39 -26.51 -0.72
N GLY A 2 40.08 -26.75 -0.62
CA GLY A 2 39.06 -25.92 -1.28
C GLY A 2 38.79 -24.64 -0.49
N GLY A 3 38.76 -23.50 -1.19
CA GLY A 3 38.33 -22.21 -0.66
C GLY A 3 37.06 -21.76 -1.36
N GLY A 4 35.91 -22.04 -0.74
CA GLY A 4 34.59 -21.75 -1.25
C GLY A 4 34.26 -20.26 -1.30
N LYS A 5 33.78 -19.85 -2.48
CA LYS A 5 32.88 -18.73 -2.82
C LYS A 5 32.35 -17.90 -1.63
N GLY A 6 32.92 -16.70 -1.46
CA GLY A 6 32.26 -15.59 -0.78
C GLY A 6 31.14 -15.04 -1.66
N GLY A 7 29.92 -15.53 -1.45
CA GLY A 7 28.70 -14.97 -2.05
C GLY A 7 28.48 -13.55 -1.54
N ARG A 8 28.86 -12.56 -2.35
CA ARG A 8 28.58 -11.15 -2.11
C ARG A 8 27.07 -10.97 -2.08
N ALA A 9 26.55 -10.67 -0.89
CA ALA A 9 25.14 -10.40 -0.62
C ALA A 9 24.54 -9.53 -1.74
N GLU A 10 23.62 -10.13 -2.49
CA GLU A 10 22.91 -9.46 -3.58
C GLU A 10 22.10 -8.32 -2.97
N ARG A 11 22.49 -7.09 -3.33
CA ARG A 11 21.84 -5.87 -2.87
C ARG A 11 20.37 -5.94 -3.28
N LYS A 12 19.47 -6.00 -2.30
CA LYS A 12 18.01 -5.93 -2.49
C LYS A 12 17.69 -4.73 -3.39
N ARG A 13 17.47 -5.00 -4.67
CA ARG A 13 17.09 -4.00 -5.67
C ARG A 13 15.63 -3.67 -5.38
N TRP A 14 15.38 -2.47 -4.88
CA TRP A 14 14.02 -1.99 -4.72
C TRP A 14 13.35 -2.01 -6.10
N VAL A 15 12.26 -2.78 -6.23
CA VAL A 15 11.38 -2.67 -7.40
C VAL A 15 10.72 -1.30 -7.30
N VAL A 16 11.23 -0.36 -8.09
CA VAL A 16 10.51 0.88 -8.34
C VAL A 16 9.35 0.49 -9.24
N VAL A 17 8.15 0.34 -8.66
CA VAL A 17 6.92 0.33 -9.45
C VAL A 17 6.89 1.64 -10.21
N ARG A 18 7.13 1.55 -11.53
CA ARG A 18 7.01 2.69 -12.43
C ARG A 18 5.53 2.97 -12.54
N PHE A 19 5.09 4.09 -11.96
CA PHE A 19 3.77 4.65 -12.24
C PHE A 19 3.82 5.08 -13.70
N LYS A 20 3.23 4.27 -14.59
CA LYS A 20 3.05 4.65 -15.97
C LYS A 20 1.65 5.23 -16.06
N GLY A 21 1.57 6.54 -16.18
CA GLY A 21 0.31 7.22 -16.45
C GLY A 21 0.61 8.57 -17.08
N ASP A 22 0.06 8.80 -18.26
CA ASP A 22 -0.01 10.09 -18.97
C ASP A 22 -0.91 11.09 -18.20
N GLU A 23 -0.81 11.11 -16.87
CA GLU A 23 -1.57 11.99 -15.99
C GLU A 23 -0.87 13.35 -15.95
N ASP A 24 -1.62 14.42 -16.18
CA ASP A 24 -1.08 15.77 -16.12
C ASP A 24 -0.58 16.10 -14.70
N LYS A 25 0.44 16.97 -14.61
CA LYS A 25 1.08 17.34 -13.35
C LYS A 25 0.06 17.79 -12.28
N PRO A 26 -0.91 18.70 -12.56
CA PRO A 26 -1.94 19.08 -11.59
C PRO A 26 -2.70 17.88 -11.00
N THR A 27 -3.18 16.96 -11.83
CA THR A 27 -3.91 15.77 -11.38
C THR A 27 -3.03 14.86 -10.52
N ALA A 28 -1.78 14.63 -10.95
CA ALA A 28 -0.82 13.80 -10.21
C ALA A 28 -0.47 14.41 -8.83
N VAL A 29 -0.29 15.73 -8.76
CA VAL A 29 -0.03 16.45 -7.51
C VAL A 29 -1.24 16.34 -6.58
N ARG A 30 -2.45 16.63 -7.07
CA ARG A 30 -3.69 16.51 -6.29
C ARG A 30 -3.84 15.12 -5.69
N ARG A 31 -3.72 14.06 -6.51
CA ARG A 31 -3.82 12.67 -6.04
C ARG A 31 -2.81 12.37 -4.94
N GLN A 32 -1.59 12.87 -5.09
CA GLN A 32 -0.53 12.60 -4.12
C GLN A 32 -0.73 13.38 -2.80
N ILE A 33 -1.24 14.61 -2.85
CA ILE A 33 -1.64 15.38 -1.66
C ILE A 33 -2.79 14.70 -0.93
N ASP A 34 -3.84 14.29 -1.66
CA ASP A 34 -4.95 13.52 -1.13
C ASP A 34 -4.46 12.26 -0.42
N PHE A 35 -3.57 11.49 -1.07
CA PHE A 35 -2.95 10.32 -0.45
C PHE A 35 -2.18 10.64 0.83
N TYR A 36 -1.34 11.69 0.86
CA TYR A 36 -0.52 12.01 2.04
C TYR A 36 -1.36 12.26 3.28
N PHE A 37 -2.50 12.95 3.12
CA PHE A 37 -3.40 13.28 4.22
C PHE A 37 -4.57 12.29 4.37
N SER A 38 -4.63 11.24 3.54
CA SER A 38 -5.67 10.22 3.60
C SER A 38 -5.67 9.46 4.92
N ASP A 39 -6.83 8.89 5.23
CA ASP A 39 -7.06 7.96 6.32
C ASP A 39 -6.14 6.77 6.34
N SER A 40 -5.76 6.29 5.16
CA SER A 40 -4.89 5.15 5.05
C SER A 40 -3.46 5.53 5.38
N ASN A 41 -3.00 6.71 4.97
CA ASN A 41 -1.60 7.12 5.14
C ASN A 41 -1.29 7.62 6.55
N LEU A 42 -2.01 8.64 7.03
CA LEU A 42 -1.65 9.37 8.24
C LEU A 42 -1.46 8.49 9.49
N PRO A 43 -2.31 7.48 9.80
CA PRO A 43 -2.13 6.66 11.00
C PRO A 43 -0.79 5.92 11.02
N THR A 44 -0.20 5.65 9.86
CA THR A 44 1.07 4.92 9.73
C THR A 44 2.27 5.81 9.38
N ASP A 45 2.04 7.01 8.84
CA ASP A 45 3.09 7.94 8.44
C ASP A 45 3.65 8.67 9.67
N ARG A 46 4.76 8.16 10.20
CA ARG A 46 5.40 8.71 11.39
C ARG A 46 5.84 10.17 11.18
N PHE A 47 6.40 10.48 10.02
CA PHE A 47 6.93 11.81 9.75
C PHE A 47 5.81 12.84 9.68
N LEU A 48 4.76 12.58 8.90
CA LEU A 48 3.64 13.52 8.81
C LEU A 48 2.91 13.69 10.16
N LYS A 49 2.75 12.62 10.95
CA LYS A 49 2.18 12.74 12.30
C LYS A 49 3.02 13.63 13.21
N GLU A 50 4.34 13.45 13.19
CA GLU A 50 5.26 14.29 13.96
C GLU A 50 5.18 15.75 13.51
N GLU A 51 5.18 16.02 12.20
CA GLU A 51 5.03 17.39 11.68
C GLU A 51 3.68 18.03 12.04
N ILE A 52 2.57 17.29 11.94
CA ILE A 52 1.24 17.77 12.37
C ILE A 52 1.26 18.10 13.86
N ALA A 53 1.86 17.24 14.69
CA ALA A 53 1.90 17.43 16.15
C ALA A 53 2.81 18.60 16.61
N ARG A 54 3.73 19.07 15.76
CA ARG A 54 4.57 20.26 16.06
C ARG A 54 3.76 21.55 16.11
N ASN A 55 2.59 21.60 15.48
CA ASN A 55 1.72 22.76 15.45
C ASN A 55 0.39 22.44 16.16
N ALA A 56 0.00 23.24 17.15
CA ALA A 56 -1.21 22.98 17.94
C ALA A 56 -2.50 22.95 17.11
N GLU A 57 -2.54 23.65 15.97
CA GLU A 57 -3.68 23.68 15.04
C GLU A 57 -3.60 22.59 13.95
N GLY A 58 -2.53 21.79 13.95
CA GLY A 58 -2.31 20.67 13.03
C GLY A 58 -1.79 21.07 11.64
N TYR A 59 -1.25 22.29 11.50
CA TYR A 59 -0.67 22.75 10.24
C TYR A 59 0.70 22.14 9.95
N VAL A 60 0.89 21.75 8.69
CA VAL A 60 2.16 21.34 8.10
C VAL A 60 2.55 22.36 7.04
N ALA A 61 3.81 22.75 7.02
CA ALA A 61 4.29 23.70 6.01
C ALA A 61 4.39 23.03 4.63
N ILE A 62 3.90 23.72 3.60
CA ILE A 62 3.84 23.18 2.23
C ILE A 62 5.25 23.00 1.65
N ASP A 63 6.23 23.78 2.09
CA ASP A 63 7.63 23.59 1.72
C ASP A 63 8.20 22.25 2.24
N VAL A 64 7.74 21.77 3.40
CA VAL A 64 8.09 20.44 3.91
C VAL A 64 7.54 19.36 2.99
N ILE A 65 6.27 19.49 2.57
CA ILE A 65 5.63 18.54 1.65
C ILE A 65 6.31 18.56 0.28
N ALA A 66 6.69 19.74 -0.24
CA ALA A 66 7.39 19.88 -1.50
C ALA A 66 8.73 19.11 -1.55
N ARG A 67 9.36 18.87 -0.38
CA ARG A 67 10.61 18.09 -0.28
C ARG A 67 10.39 16.58 -0.38
N PHE A 68 9.15 16.09 -0.33
CA PHE A 68 8.88 14.65 -0.41
C PHE A 68 9.28 14.10 -1.78
N ASN A 69 9.80 12.88 -1.81
CA ASN A 69 10.37 12.30 -3.03
C ASN A 69 9.40 12.32 -4.22
N ARG A 70 8.09 12.05 -4.00
CA ARG A 70 7.09 12.09 -5.08
C ARG A 70 6.79 13.51 -5.55
N MET A 71 6.70 14.49 -4.64
CA MET A 71 6.55 15.90 -5.01
C MET A 71 7.73 16.41 -5.83
N ARG A 72 8.96 16.05 -5.42
CA ARG A 72 10.17 16.37 -6.17
C ARG A 72 10.19 15.75 -7.57
N LEU A 73 9.77 14.49 -7.69
CA LEU A 73 9.67 13.81 -9.00
C LEU A 73 8.65 14.47 -9.93
N LEU A 74 7.55 15.00 -9.38
CA LEU A 74 6.53 15.75 -10.13
C LEU A 74 6.93 17.21 -10.37
N ASN A 75 8.10 17.64 -9.88
CA ASN A 75 8.54 19.03 -9.88
C ASN A 75 7.44 19.99 -9.35
N ALA A 76 6.76 19.58 -8.28
CA ALA A 76 5.64 20.31 -7.69
C ALA A 76 6.15 21.50 -6.88
N THR A 77 5.69 22.70 -7.23
CA THR A 77 5.99 23.93 -6.50
C THR A 77 5.05 24.08 -5.30
N VAL A 78 5.38 25.01 -4.39
CA VAL A 78 4.49 25.40 -3.28
C VAL A 78 3.12 25.84 -3.80
N ALA A 79 3.10 26.61 -4.90
CA ALA A 79 1.86 27.05 -5.52
C ALA A 79 1.02 25.89 -6.08
N ASP A 80 1.67 24.92 -6.75
CA ASP A 80 0.99 23.72 -7.25
C ASP A 80 0.35 22.92 -6.12
N ILE A 81 1.08 22.72 -5.01
CA ILE A 81 0.61 21.97 -3.85
C ILE A 81 -0.52 22.71 -3.14
N ALA A 82 -0.40 24.02 -2.94
CA ALA A 82 -1.44 24.83 -2.32
C ALA A 82 -2.73 24.82 -3.16
N ALA A 83 -2.61 24.97 -4.48
CA ALA A 83 -3.76 24.90 -5.39
C ALA A 83 -4.42 23.51 -5.34
N ALA A 84 -3.63 22.44 -5.40
CA ALA A 84 -4.12 21.08 -5.30
C ALA A 84 -4.83 20.81 -3.96
N ALA A 85 -4.21 21.19 -2.84
CA ALA A 85 -4.74 20.97 -1.50
C ALA A 85 -6.11 21.64 -1.28
N ARG A 86 -6.36 22.81 -1.87
CA ARG A 86 -7.67 23.48 -1.81
C ARG A 86 -8.80 22.69 -2.48
N THR A 87 -8.47 21.75 -3.37
CA THR A 87 -9.45 20.91 -4.07
C THR A 87 -9.67 19.55 -3.41
N VAL A 88 -8.90 19.23 -2.36
CA VAL A 88 -9.02 17.95 -1.64
C VAL A 88 -10.00 18.14 -0.48
N PRO A 89 -11.11 17.38 -0.44
CA PRO A 89 -12.04 17.43 0.68
C PRO A 89 -11.36 17.12 2.01
N GLY A 90 -11.71 17.86 3.06
CA GLY A 90 -11.14 17.64 4.39
C GLY A 90 -9.74 18.23 4.61
N LEU A 91 -9.20 18.97 3.63
CA LEU A 91 -7.99 19.80 3.81
C LEU A 91 -8.33 21.29 3.83
N GLN A 92 -7.52 22.04 4.56
CA GLN A 92 -7.57 23.50 4.58
C GLN A 92 -6.15 24.06 4.38
N VAL A 93 -6.03 25.01 3.47
CA VAL A 93 -4.81 25.78 3.25
C VAL A 93 -4.94 27.10 4.02
N SER A 94 -3.86 27.56 4.66
CA SER A 94 -3.82 28.87 5.32
C SER A 94 -4.01 30.03 4.32
N ASP A 95 -4.40 31.19 4.82
CA ASP A 95 -4.68 32.37 3.98
C ASP A 95 -3.47 32.80 3.14
N ASN A 96 -2.27 32.70 3.71
CA ASN A 96 -1.02 33.00 3.00
C ASN A 96 -0.58 31.92 1.99
N GLY A 97 -1.30 30.79 1.92
CA GLY A 97 -1.01 29.70 0.98
C GLY A 97 0.24 28.88 1.30
N LEU A 98 0.79 28.98 2.52
CA LEU A 98 2.06 28.34 2.90
C LEU A 98 1.91 27.12 3.81
N LEU A 99 0.75 26.97 4.46
CA LEU A 99 0.47 25.87 5.38
C LEU A 99 -0.75 25.10 4.89
N VAL A 100 -0.77 23.80 5.16
CA VAL A 100 -1.92 22.93 4.94
C VAL A 100 -2.17 22.10 6.19
N ARG A 101 -3.45 21.91 6.53
CA ARG A 101 -3.85 21.01 7.60
C ARG A 101 -5.01 20.16 7.16
N ARG A 102 -5.20 19.07 7.90
CA ARG A 102 -6.42 18.28 7.84
C ARG A 102 -7.46 18.90 8.78
N VAL A 103 -8.70 19.07 8.30
CA VAL A 103 -9.81 19.55 9.15
C VAL A 103 -10.60 18.40 9.77
N THR A 104 -10.54 17.21 9.17
CA THR A 104 -11.09 16.00 9.76
C THR A 104 -10.05 15.34 10.68
N PRO A 105 -10.45 14.74 11.81
CA PRO A 105 -9.55 13.99 12.67
C PRO A 105 -8.77 12.90 11.92
N VAL A 106 -7.53 12.64 12.37
CA VAL A 106 -6.78 11.47 11.89
C VAL A 106 -7.45 10.22 12.45
N PRO A 107 -7.76 9.21 11.61
CA PRO A 107 -8.38 7.98 12.09
C PRO A 107 -7.49 7.27 13.10
N ASP A 108 -8.12 6.58 14.03
CA ASP A 108 -7.40 5.75 14.97
C ASP A 108 -6.74 4.55 14.26
N ALA A 109 -5.57 4.14 14.76
CA ALA A 109 -4.81 3.05 14.17
C ALA A 109 -5.48 1.69 14.38
N GLU A 110 -6.17 1.48 15.50
CA GLU A 110 -6.96 0.28 15.79
C GLU A 110 -8.21 0.23 14.91
N GLU A 111 -8.91 1.36 14.74
CA GLU A 111 -10.03 1.46 13.80
C GLU A 111 -9.59 1.12 12.36
N THR A 112 -8.47 1.69 11.92
CA THR A 112 -7.89 1.41 10.60
C THR A 112 -7.49 -0.06 10.47
N MET A 113 -6.95 -0.67 11.53
CA MET A 113 -6.61 -2.09 11.56
C MET A 113 -7.87 -2.98 11.47
N ALA A 114 -8.95 -2.61 12.16
CA ALA A 114 -10.19 -3.36 12.23
C ALA A 114 -10.93 -3.42 10.89
N ARG A 115 -10.81 -2.38 10.06
CA ARG A 115 -11.35 -2.34 8.68
C ARG A 115 -10.38 -2.80 7.60
N SER A 116 -9.23 -3.38 7.97
CA SER A 116 -8.21 -3.82 7.01
C SER A 116 -8.10 -5.34 6.90
N VAL A 117 -8.03 -5.84 5.66
CA VAL A 117 -7.80 -7.25 5.33
C VAL A 117 -6.50 -7.44 4.55
N TYR A 118 -6.03 -8.68 4.50
CA TYR A 118 -4.88 -9.15 3.73
C TYR A 118 -5.35 -10.18 2.69
N LEU A 119 -4.94 -9.99 1.43
CA LEU A 119 -5.30 -10.86 0.30
C LEU A 119 -4.04 -11.47 -0.33
N LYS A 120 -4.08 -12.78 -0.61
CA LYS A 120 -3.01 -13.50 -1.30
C LYS A 120 -3.55 -14.78 -2.00
N PRO A 121 -3.08 -15.16 -3.20
CA PRO A 121 -2.13 -14.43 -4.05
C PRO A 121 -2.82 -13.34 -4.86
N VAL A 122 -2.13 -12.23 -5.10
CA VAL A 122 -2.59 -11.18 -6.02
C VAL A 122 -1.52 -10.93 -7.07
N ARG A 123 -1.95 -10.71 -8.32
CA ARG A 123 -1.10 -10.35 -9.45
C ARG A 123 -0.54 -8.94 -9.26
N LEU A 124 0.78 -8.81 -9.15
CA LEU A 124 1.48 -7.53 -8.97
C LEU A 124 2.26 -7.16 -10.25
N SER A 125 1.56 -6.67 -11.27
CA SER A 125 2.17 -6.13 -12.49
C SER A 125 2.36 -4.61 -12.40
N ASP A 126 1.25 -3.88 -12.40
CA ASP A 126 1.13 -2.43 -12.17
C ASP A 126 0.28 -2.20 -10.92
N PHE A 127 0.65 -1.21 -10.09
CA PHE A 127 -0.08 -0.95 -8.84
C PHE A 127 -1.50 -0.44 -9.09
N GLY A 128 -1.71 0.41 -10.10
CA GLY A 128 -3.04 0.89 -10.47
C GLY A 128 -3.92 -0.25 -10.97
N ALA A 129 -3.40 -1.10 -11.87
CA ALA A 129 -4.10 -2.29 -12.33
C ALA A 129 -4.44 -3.25 -11.18
N CYS A 130 -3.47 -3.52 -10.30
CA CYS A 130 -3.68 -4.35 -9.11
C CYS A 130 -4.77 -3.78 -8.19
N SER A 131 -4.73 -2.47 -7.92
CA SER A 131 -5.74 -1.78 -7.12
C SER A 131 -7.13 -1.90 -7.75
N GLU A 132 -7.24 -1.74 -9.06
CA GLU A 132 -8.52 -1.87 -9.78
C GLU A 132 -9.04 -3.31 -9.76
N SER A 133 -8.20 -4.31 -10.06
CA SER A 133 -8.59 -5.72 -9.99
C SER A 133 -9.14 -6.12 -8.62
N VAL A 134 -8.46 -5.69 -7.54
CA VAL A 134 -8.93 -5.93 -6.16
C VAL A 134 -10.25 -5.22 -5.89
N THR A 135 -10.38 -3.96 -6.31
CA THR A 135 -11.60 -3.16 -6.12
C THR A 135 -12.78 -3.76 -6.92
N ALA A 136 -12.55 -4.19 -8.15
CA ALA A 136 -13.53 -4.83 -9.01
C ALA A 136 -14.00 -6.16 -8.45
N ALA A 137 -13.12 -6.97 -7.85
CA ALA A 137 -13.49 -8.22 -7.19
C ALA A 137 -14.39 -8.01 -5.97
N LEU A 138 -14.22 -6.90 -5.24
CA LEU A 138 -14.97 -6.60 -4.02
C LEU A 138 -16.32 -5.90 -4.29
N ARG A 139 -16.43 -5.18 -5.42
CA ARG A 139 -17.62 -4.40 -5.80
C ARG A 139 -18.92 -5.22 -5.87
N PRO A 140 -18.98 -6.42 -6.50
CA PRO A 140 -20.20 -7.24 -6.52
C PRO A 140 -20.71 -7.65 -5.14
N HIS A 141 -19.83 -7.66 -4.14
CA HIS A 141 -20.19 -7.98 -2.76
C HIS A 141 -20.62 -6.75 -1.95
N GLY A 142 -20.72 -5.58 -2.58
CA GLY A 142 -21.05 -4.31 -1.94
C GLY A 142 -19.94 -3.77 -1.03
N LEU A 143 -18.71 -4.29 -1.15
CA LEU A 143 -17.59 -3.90 -0.32
C LEU A 143 -16.84 -2.74 -0.99
N ARG A 144 -16.80 -1.59 -0.32
CA ARG A 144 -16.11 -0.39 -0.83
C ARG A 144 -14.68 -0.34 -0.30
N VAL A 145 -13.74 -0.13 -1.22
CA VAL A 145 -12.30 -0.06 -0.92
C VAL A 145 -11.92 1.40 -0.66
N ALA A 146 -11.33 1.64 0.52
CA ALA A 146 -10.73 2.92 0.88
C ALA A 146 -9.29 3.02 0.37
N ALA A 147 -8.51 1.93 0.48
CA ALA A 147 -7.15 1.87 -0.09
C ALA A 147 -6.67 0.43 -0.33
N VAL A 148 -5.74 0.30 -1.28
CA VAL A 148 -4.97 -0.93 -1.52
C VAL A 148 -3.48 -0.63 -1.32
N ARG A 149 -2.75 -1.56 -0.70
CA ARG A 149 -1.31 -1.43 -0.45
C ARG A 149 -0.61 -2.75 -0.70
N VAL A 150 0.52 -2.74 -1.39
CA VAL A 150 1.33 -3.96 -1.57
C VAL A 150 1.96 -4.35 -0.22
N ALA A 151 1.63 -5.53 0.29
CA ALA A 151 2.13 -6.05 1.56
C ALA A 151 3.56 -6.58 1.42
N ARG A 152 3.82 -7.37 0.38
CA ARG A 152 5.14 -7.88 0.01
C ARG A 152 5.20 -8.33 -1.44
N PHE A 153 6.40 -8.19 -2.02
CA PHE A 153 6.83 -8.93 -3.21
C PHE A 153 7.51 -10.24 -2.77
N ARG A 154 7.16 -11.36 -3.38
CA ARG A 154 7.92 -12.61 -3.28
C ARG A 154 8.05 -13.25 -4.66
N GLY A 155 9.24 -13.14 -5.25
CA GLY A 155 9.63 -13.89 -6.44
C GLY A 155 10.94 -13.36 -7.03
N PRO A 156 11.85 -14.21 -7.54
CA PRO A 156 12.91 -13.74 -8.41
C PRO A 156 12.28 -13.10 -9.65
N GLN A 157 12.85 -11.99 -10.12
CA GLN A 157 12.45 -11.41 -11.39
C GLN A 157 12.94 -12.32 -12.52
N PRO A 158 12.07 -12.76 -13.45
CA PRO A 158 12.52 -13.53 -14.60
C PRO A 158 13.52 -12.70 -15.40
N ALA A 159 14.68 -13.29 -15.71
CA ALA A 159 15.82 -12.59 -16.34
C ALA A 159 15.51 -12.04 -17.75
N ASP A 160 14.42 -12.55 -18.32
CA ASP A 160 13.84 -12.33 -19.64
C ASP A 160 12.65 -11.36 -19.64
N GLY A 161 12.30 -10.76 -18.49
CA GLY A 161 11.20 -9.79 -18.40
C GLY A 161 9.80 -10.42 -18.50
N GLY A 162 9.71 -11.75 -18.37
CA GLY A 162 8.45 -12.51 -18.32
C GLY A 162 7.75 -12.49 -16.95
N GLU A 163 6.46 -12.81 -17.02
CA GLU A 163 5.37 -13.04 -16.04
C GLU A 163 5.24 -12.27 -14.70
N VAL A 164 3.98 -11.92 -14.46
CA VAL A 164 3.38 -11.27 -13.29
C VAL A 164 3.85 -11.88 -11.97
N LEU A 165 4.43 -11.04 -11.10
CA LEU A 165 4.82 -11.46 -9.76
C LEU A 165 3.57 -11.72 -8.91
N GLU A 166 3.42 -12.93 -8.38
CA GLU A 166 2.45 -13.19 -7.32
C GLU A 166 2.93 -12.55 -6.02
N GLY A 167 2.04 -11.84 -5.36
CA GLY A 167 2.32 -11.27 -4.05
C GLY A 167 1.07 -11.18 -3.21
N ALA A 168 1.08 -10.21 -2.30
CA ALA A 168 -0.02 -9.97 -1.41
C ALA A 168 -0.26 -8.49 -1.22
N VAL A 169 -1.50 -8.14 -0.90
CA VAL A 169 -1.94 -6.77 -0.65
C VAL A 169 -2.66 -6.68 0.68
N PHE A 170 -2.55 -5.51 1.32
CA PHE A 170 -3.48 -5.06 2.32
C PHE A 170 -4.57 -4.24 1.64
N VAL A 171 -5.82 -4.47 2.02
CA VAL A 171 -6.97 -3.73 1.55
C VAL A 171 -7.66 -3.13 2.75
N GLU A 172 -7.78 -1.82 2.76
CA GLU A 172 -8.53 -1.07 3.76
C GLU A 172 -9.93 -0.83 3.18
N LEU A 173 -10.96 -1.32 3.89
CA LEU A 173 -12.36 -1.15 3.53
C LEU A 173 -12.95 0.05 4.28
N GLU A 174 -14.15 0.48 3.90
CA GLU A 174 -14.77 1.62 4.58
C GLU A 174 -15.10 1.34 6.04
N THR A 175 -15.57 0.12 6.36
CA THR A 175 -16.04 -0.25 7.69
C THR A 175 -15.41 -1.55 8.23
N PRO A 176 -15.30 -1.72 9.56
CA PRO A 176 -14.92 -3.00 10.17
C PRO A 176 -15.87 -4.15 9.81
N GLU A 177 -17.16 -3.87 9.64
CA GLU A 177 -18.19 -4.83 9.24
C GLU A 177 -17.92 -5.37 7.83
N ASP A 178 -17.51 -4.50 6.91
CA ASP A 178 -17.10 -4.87 5.56
C ASP A 178 -15.87 -5.79 5.58
N ALA A 179 -14.89 -5.51 6.45
CA ALA A 179 -13.74 -6.40 6.65
C ALA A 179 -14.14 -7.76 7.21
N ALA A 180 -15.03 -7.79 8.20
CA ALA A 180 -15.57 -9.02 8.78
C ALA A 180 -16.42 -9.83 7.78
N LYS A 181 -17.09 -9.15 6.84
CA LYS A 181 -17.78 -9.79 5.71
C LYS A 181 -16.79 -10.34 4.69
N CYS A 182 -15.79 -9.54 4.31
CA CYS A 182 -14.78 -9.88 3.30
C CYS A 182 -14.05 -11.18 3.62
N ILE A 183 -13.62 -11.39 4.87
CA ILE A 183 -12.89 -12.61 5.28
C ILE A 183 -13.71 -13.90 5.16
N LYS A 184 -15.03 -13.81 4.99
CA LYS A 184 -15.93 -14.97 4.84
C LYS A 184 -16.25 -15.30 3.38
N LEU A 185 -15.85 -14.44 2.44
CA LEU A 185 -16.16 -14.59 1.03
C LEU A 185 -15.19 -15.58 0.35
N PRO A 186 -15.69 -16.42 -0.57
CA PRO A 186 -14.84 -17.15 -1.51
C PRO A 186 -14.36 -16.20 -2.62
N LEU A 187 -13.53 -15.23 -2.26
CA LEU A 187 -13.13 -14.14 -3.16
C LEU A 187 -12.19 -14.63 -4.27
N GLU A 188 -12.42 -14.17 -5.48
CA GLU A 188 -11.53 -14.36 -6.63
C GLU A 188 -11.09 -13.01 -7.18
N VAL A 189 -9.79 -12.87 -7.44
CA VAL A 189 -9.19 -11.69 -8.08
C VAL A 189 -8.52 -12.15 -9.36
N ASP A 190 -8.90 -11.56 -10.50
CA ASP A 190 -8.44 -11.94 -11.85
C ASP A 190 -8.57 -13.45 -12.13
N GLY A 191 -9.71 -14.05 -11.74
CA GLY A 191 -10.00 -15.47 -11.93
C GLY A 191 -9.17 -16.40 -11.06
N ARG A 192 -8.55 -15.89 -9.99
CA ARG A 192 -7.80 -16.69 -9.02
C ARG A 192 -8.37 -16.53 -7.63
N ARG A 193 -8.65 -17.66 -6.98
CA ARG A 193 -9.08 -17.68 -5.59
C ARG A 193 -8.01 -17.11 -4.68
N VAL A 194 -8.40 -16.18 -3.81
CA VAL A 194 -7.52 -15.55 -2.83
C VAL A 194 -7.88 -16.01 -1.42
N VAL A 195 -6.85 -16.22 -0.61
CA VAL A 195 -6.97 -16.32 0.83
C VAL A 195 -7.11 -14.90 1.38
N VAL A 196 -8.14 -14.70 2.20
CA VAL A 196 -8.43 -13.45 2.88
C VAL A 196 -8.32 -13.67 4.38
N CYS A 197 -7.60 -12.79 5.08
CA CYS A 197 -7.61 -12.76 6.54
C CYS A 197 -7.56 -11.31 7.04
N MET A 198 -7.83 -11.08 8.33
CA MET A 198 -7.67 -9.75 8.90
C MET A 198 -6.20 -9.31 8.85
N LYS A 199 -5.96 -8.02 8.66
CA LYS A 199 -4.60 -7.45 8.59
C LYS A 199 -3.79 -7.71 9.87
N ARG A 200 -4.41 -7.91 11.04
CA ARG A 200 -3.69 -8.28 12.27
C ARG A 200 -3.15 -9.72 12.24
N ASP A 201 -3.79 -10.61 11.48
CA ASP A 201 -3.54 -12.06 11.50
C ASP A 201 -2.59 -12.54 10.38
N TRP A 202 -2.28 -11.69 9.38
CA TRP A 202 -1.51 -12.07 8.19
C TRP A 202 -0.14 -12.70 8.50
N ARG A 203 0.55 -12.25 9.55
CA ARG A 203 1.85 -12.81 9.95
C ARG A 203 1.71 -14.25 10.43
N GLN A 204 0.61 -14.57 11.09
CA GLN A 204 0.33 -15.93 11.54
C GLN A 204 0.03 -16.82 10.35
N LEU A 205 -0.80 -16.35 9.40
CA LEU A 205 -1.07 -17.04 8.15
C LEU A 205 0.23 -17.37 7.39
N GLU A 206 1.11 -16.38 7.16
CA GLU A 206 2.38 -16.60 6.46
C GLU A 206 3.28 -17.63 7.17
N ARG A 207 3.29 -17.64 8.51
CA ARG A 207 4.09 -18.60 9.28
C ARG A 207 3.55 -20.03 9.15
N LEU A 208 2.23 -20.18 9.14
CA LEU A 208 1.58 -21.48 8.95
C LEU A 208 1.83 -22.01 7.55
N GLU A 209 1.61 -21.18 6.52
CA GLU A 209 1.91 -21.54 5.12
C GLU A 209 3.37 -21.98 4.93
N HIS A 210 4.31 -21.28 5.56
CA HIS A 210 5.73 -21.65 5.50
C HIS A 210 5.98 -23.02 6.13
N ARG A 211 5.43 -23.25 7.32
CA ARG A 211 5.57 -24.52 8.05
C ARG A 211 4.98 -25.68 7.27
N ASP A 212 3.82 -25.49 6.65
CA ASP A 212 3.15 -26.55 5.89
C ASP A 212 3.94 -26.88 4.62
N ARG A 213 4.46 -25.86 3.92
CA ARG A 213 5.38 -26.06 2.78
C ARG A 213 6.66 -26.80 3.18
N GLU A 214 7.24 -26.51 4.34
CA GLU A 214 8.40 -27.23 4.86
C GLU A 214 8.09 -28.71 5.16
N ARG A 215 6.90 -28.99 5.70
CA ARG A 215 6.44 -30.36 5.95
C ARG A 215 6.24 -31.13 4.65
N GLU A 216 5.56 -30.53 3.67
CA GLU A 216 5.36 -31.11 2.33
C GLU A 216 6.69 -31.38 1.62
N ASN A 217 7.63 -30.43 1.65
CA ASN A 217 8.94 -30.62 1.05
C ASN A 217 9.71 -31.76 1.72
N LYS A 218 9.71 -31.85 3.06
CA LYS A 218 10.34 -32.95 3.79
C LYS A 218 9.71 -34.30 3.47
N ALA A 219 8.39 -34.38 3.37
CA ALA A 219 7.68 -35.60 2.99
C ALA A 219 8.05 -36.05 1.56
N ARG A 220 8.28 -35.10 0.64
CA ARG A 220 8.69 -35.39 -0.74
C ARG A 220 10.15 -35.83 -0.87
N THR A 221 11.06 -35.29 -0.06
CA THR A 221 12.51 -35.61 -0.12
C THR A 221 12.94 -36.75 0.81
N GLY A 222 12.10 -37.15 1.77
CA GLY A 222 12.37 -38.22 2.74
C GLY A 222 11.76 -39.57 2.38
N GLY A 223 11.28 -39.75 1.14
CA GLY A 223 10.70 -41.00 0.63
C GLY A 223 11.60 -41.79 -0.34
N GLU A 224 12.86 -41.38 -0.49
CA GLU A 224 13.89 -42.13 -1.21
C GLU A 224 14.87 -42.74 -0.19
N ASP A 225 14.53 -43.91 0.35
CA ASP A 225 15.44 -44.84 1.04
C ASP A 225 15.15 -46.27 0.56
#